data_AF-A0A3B9RW07-F1
#
_entry.id   AF-A0A3B9RW07-F1
#
_cell.length_a   1.000
_cell.length_b   1.000
_cell.length_c   1.000
_cell.angle_alpha   90.00
_cell.angle_beta   90.00
_cell.angle_gamma   90.00
#
_symmetry.space_group_name_H-M   'P 1'
#
loop_
_entity.id
_entity.type
_entity.pdbx_description
1 polymer ?
#
loop_
_entity_poly.entity_id
_entity_poly.type
_entity_poly.pdbx_seq_one_letter_code
_entity_poly.pdbx_strand_id
1 'polypeptide(L)'
;MPVNDKETAVLTISTPTDVKEGGGTYNLVMGYEFTPYFALEGAYQRYPKARVMFEEDSLFAFEHDDLTSFQSNTDTLSLMAKVMLLVPRSFVRMYAGFGLASVHRYDEFNEYFKLSPTFGAGFNWSINERFIVELGFNYTTGYGESEISPANHYIPFLYSGMLNVNYRF
;
A
#
# COMPACT_ATOMS: atom_id res chain seq x y z
N MET A 1 -30.90 -8.38 -9.80
CA MET A 1 -30.24 -9.26 -10.78
C MET A 1 -30.08 -10.62 -10.13
N PRO A 2 -30.52 -11.73 -10.73
CA PRO A 2 -30.37 -13.04 -10.12
C PRO A 2 -28.88 -13.43 -10.16
N VAL A 3 -28.34 -13.77 -9.00
CA VAL A 3 -26.97 -14.31 -8.87
C VAL A 3 -26.99 -15.70 -9.53
N ASN A 4 -26.15 -15.89 -10.53
CA ASN A 4 -26.10 -17.13 -11.30
C ASN A 4 -25.26 -18.15 -10.50
N ASP A 5 -25.86 -19.22 -9.99
CA ASP A 5 -25.23 -20.19 -9.07
C ASP A 5 -23.89 -20.77 -9.58
N LYS A 6 -23.67 -20.76 -10.90
CA LYS A 6 -22.41 -21.19 -11.53
C LYS A 6 -21.27 -20.18 -11.36
N GLU A 7 -21.54 -18.88 -11.39
CA GLU A 7 -20.52 -17.86 -11.14
C GLU A 7 -20.09 -17.88 -9.68
N THR A 8 -21.03 -18.09 -8.75
CA THR A 8 -20.73 -18.24 -7.32
C THR A 8 -19.88 -19.47 -7.04
N ALA A 9 -20.16 -20.59 -7.70
CA ALA A 9 -19.38 -21.81 -7.56
C ALA A 9 -17.94 -21.64 -8.08
N VAL A 10 -17.76 -21.00 -9.24
CA VAL A 10 -16.42 -20.73 -9.81
C VAL A 10 -15.64 -19.75 -8.93
N LEU A 11 -16.29 -18.69 -8.43
CA LEU A 11 -15.68 -17.73 -7.51
C LEU A 11 -15.23 -18.38 -6.19
N THR A 12 -15.97 -19.37 -5.69
CA THR A 12 -15.60 -20.06 -4.43
C THR A 12 -14.34 -20.92 -4.62
N ILE A 13 -14.15 -21.51 -5.80
CA ILE A 13 -12.99 -22.36 -6.15
C ILE A 13 -11.74 -21.52 -6.45
N SER A 14 -11.88 -20.25 -6.85
CA SER A 14 -10.76 -19.36 -7.18
C SER A 14 -10.41 -18.35 -6.08
N THR A 15 -11.19 -18.26 -5.01
CA THR A 15 -10.91 -17.35 -3.88
C THR A 15 -9.85 -17.96 -2.95
N PRO A 16 -8.82 -17.19 -2.54
CA PRO A 16 -7.89 -17.63 -1.50
C PRO A 16 -8.63 -18.00 -0.19
N THR A 17 -8.21 -19.07 0.47
CA THR A 17 -8.78 -19.48 1.76
C THR A 17 -8.18 -18.74 2.95
N ASP A 18 -6.90 -18.40 2.85
CA ASP A 18 -6.20 -17.59 3.85
C ASP A 18 -5.21 -16.67 3.16
N VAL A 19 -5.11 -15.46 3.69
CA VAL A 19 -4.11 -14.50 3.23
C VAL A 19 -3.40 -13.95 4.45
N LYS A 20 -2.15 -14.36 4.63
CA LYS A 20 -1.33 -13.89 5.75
C LYS A 20 -0.70 -12.57 5.38
N GLU A 21 -1.29 -11.54 5.95
CA GLU A 21 -0.98 -10.16 5.70
C GLU A 21 -0.73 -9.39 7.02
N GLY A 22 0.52 -9.01 7.29
CA GLY A 22 0.87 -7.91 8.19
C GLY A 22 2.36 -7.91 8.47
N GLY A 23 2.95 -6.73 8.71
CA GLY A 23 4.36 -6.64 9.08
C GLY A 23 4.95 -5.24 8.99
N GLY A 24 6.23 -5.15 9.31
CA GLY A 24 7.00 -3.92 9.16
C GLY A 24 7.24 -3.60 7.70
N THR A 25 7.03 -2.34 7.32
CA THR A 25 7.39 -1.80 6.02
C THR A 25 8.71 -1.06 6.13
N TYR A 26 9.47 -1.00 5.04
CA TYR A 26 10.59 -0.07 4.92
C TYR A 26 10.18 1.06 3.98
N ASN A 27 10.40 2.30 4.41
CA ASN A 27 10.05 3.49 3.65
C ASN A 27 11.25 4.43 3.55
N LEU A 28 11.50 4.93 2.35
CA LEU A 28 12.47 5.99 2.06
C LEU A 28 11.70 7.19 1.51
N VAL A 29 11.84 8.33 2.17
CA VAL A 29 11.17 9.57 1.78
C VAL A 29 12.17 10.64 1.39
N MET A 30 11.84 11.41 0.37
CA MET A 30 12.55 12.62 -0.01
C MET A 30 11.53 13.70 -0.39
N GLY A 31 11.76 14.93 0.01
CA GLY A 31 10.79 15.98 -0.23
C GLY A 31 11.37 17.37 -0.21
N TYR A 32 10.56 18.31 -0.66
CA TYR A 32 10.87 19.73 -0.67
C TYR A 32 9.71 20.52 -0.08
N GLU A 33 10.01 21.29 0.96
CA GLU A 33 9.07 22.20 1.61
C GLU A 33 9.16 23.56 0.91
N PHE A 34 8.12 23.94 0.14
CA PHE A 34 8.08 25.22 -0.57
C PHE A 34 7.68 26.35 0.36
N THR A 35 6.74 26.07 1.27
CA THR A 35 6.26 27.01 2.28
C THR A 35 5.99 26.24 3.57
N PRO A 36 5.84 26.93 4.73
CA PRO A 36 5.46 26.27 5.98
C PRO A 36 4.13 25.48 5.92
N TYR A 37 3.32 25.71 4.87
CA TYR A 37 2.01 25.11 4.65
C TYR A 37 1.97 24.09 3.50
N PHE A 38 3.04 23.97 2.71
CA PHE A 38 3.03 23.15 1.50
C PHE A 38 4.38 22.51 1.21
N ALA A 39 4.35 21.19 0.95
CA ALA A 39 5.51 20.41 0.55
C ALA A 39 5.15 19.40 -0.55
N LEU A 40 6.13 19.00 -1.34
CA LEU A 40 6.06 17.79 -2.18
C LEU A 40 6.97 16.73 -1.59
N GLU A 41 6.50 15.48 -1.55
CA GLU A 41 7.24 14.33 -1.05
C GLU A 41 7.13 13.17 -2.04
N GLY A 42 8.28 12.64 -2.44
CA GLY A 42 8.39 11.34 -3.08
C GLY A 42 8.73 10.28 -2.04
N ALA A 43 8.11 9.10 -2.15
CA ALA A 43 8.37 7.98 -1.25
C ALA A 43 8.53 6.67 -2.01
N TYR A 44 9.50 5.85 -1.59
CA TYR A 44 9.60 4.45 -1.97
C TYR A 44 9.32 3.60 -0.74
N GLN A 45 8.34 2.72 -0.83
CA GLN A 45 7.95 1.84 0.25
C GLN A 45 7.91 0.39 -0.21
N ARG A 46 8.57 -0.48 0.54
CA ARG A 46 8.55 -1.93 0.36
C ARG A 46 7.71 -2.56 1.47
N TYR A 47 6.69 -3.32 1.06
CA TYR A 47 5.79 -4.00 1.96
C TYR A 47 6.33 -5.39 2.34
N PRO A 48 5.91 -5.93 3.50
CA PRO A 48 6.19 -7.32 3.83
C PRO A 48 5.59 -8.25 2.79
N LYS A 49 6.23 -9.41 2.59
CA LYS A 49 5.72 -10.45 1.71
C LYS A 49 4.35 -10.93 2.21
N ALA A 50 3.36 -10.95 1.33
CA ALA A 50 2.09 -11.59 1.60
C ALA A 50 2.16 -13.06 1.18
N ARG A 51 1.60 -13.96 1.99
CA ARG A 51 1.42 -15.37 1.60
C ARG A 51 -0.05 -15.61 1.33
N VAL A 52 -0.36 -15.95 0.09
CA VAL A 52 -1.72 -16.30 -0.37
C VAL A 52 -1.82 -17.82 -0.38
N MET A 53 -2.86 -18.36 0.24
CA MET A 53 -3.11 -19.81 0.33
C MET A 53 -4.45 -20.16 -0.32
N PHE A 54 -4.50 -21.31 -1.00
CA PHE A 54 -5.67 -21.85 -1.68
C PHE A 54 -5.92 -23.30 -1.23
N GLU A 55 -7.13 -23.81 -1.47
CA GLU A 55 -7.43 -25.25 -1.28
C GLU A 55 -6.77 -26.10 -2.39
N GLU A 56 -6.54 -27.38 -2.10
CA GLU A 56 -5.94 -28.35 -3.05
C GLU A 56 -6.81 -28.55 -4.30
N ASP A 57 -8.12 -28.36 -4.21
CA ASP A 57 -9.08 -28.45 -5.31
C ASP A 57 -9.38 -27.08 -5.97
N SER A 58 -8.60 -26.04 -5.63
CA SER A 58 -8.75 -24.71 -6.22
C SER A 58 -8.34 -24.69 -7.69
N LEU A 59 -8.88 -23.72 -8.43
CA LEU A 59 -8.49 -23.49 -9.83
C LEU A 59 -7.00 -23.13 -9.93
N PHE A 60 -6.47 -22.43 -8.91
CA PHE A 60 -5.06 -22.11 -8.81
C PHE A 60 -4.18 -23.37 -8.69
N ALA A 61 -4.54 -24.31 -7.82
CA ALA A 61 -3.80 -25.57 -7.69
C ALA A 61 -3.83 -26.39 -8.99
N PHE A 62 -4.97 -26.42 -9.68
CA PHE A 62 -5.09 -27.09 -10.98
C PHE A 62 -4.23 -26.44 -12.08
N GLU A 63 -4.14 -25.10 -12.11
CA GLU A 63 -3.37 -24.37 -13.13
C GLU A 63 -1.86 -24.33 -12.83
N HIS A 64 -1.45 -24.61 -11.59
CA HIS A 64 -0.07 -24.47 -11.12
C HIS A 64 0.49 -25.73 -10.44
N ASP A 65 0.30 -26.90 -11.05
CA ASP A 65 0.92 -28.19 -10.64
C ASP A 65 0.72 -28.54 -9.14
N ASP A 66 -0.53 -28.45 -8.65
CA ASP A 66 -0.94 -28.71 -7.26
C ASP A 66 -0.34 -27.75 -6.21
N LEU A 67 0.16 -26.57 -6.63
CA LEU A 67 0.61 -25.54 -5.70
C LEU A 67 -0.58 -24.92 -4.95
N THR A 68 -0.51 -24.95 -3.62
CA THR A 68 -1.57 -24.41 -2.74
C THR A 68 -1.22 -23.07 -2.11
N SER A 69 -0.03 -22.52 -2.40
CA SER A 69 0.35 -21.20 -1.89
C SER A 69 1.40 -20.52 -2.74
N PHE A 70 1.39 -19.19 -2.73
CA PHE A 70 2.45 -18.38 -3.32
C PHE A 70 2.80 -17.17 -2.46
N GLN A 71 3.98 -16.59 -2.70
CA GLN A 71 4.43 -15.37 -2.03
C GLN A 71 4.35 -14.19 -2.98
N SER A 72 3.65 -13.15 -2.56
CA SER A 72 3.54 -11.88 -3.29
C SER A 72 4.41 -10.82 -2.64
N ASN A 73 5.18 -10.10 -3.45
CA ASN A 73 5.91 -8.91 -3.04
C ASN A 73 5.20 -7.68 -3.57
N THR A 74 5.22 -6.60 -2.79
CA THR A 74 4.61 -5.33 -3.18
C THR A 74 5.56 -4.19 -2.84
N ASP A 75 5.89 -3.40 -3.85
CA ASP A 75 6.64 -2.15 -3.73
C ASP A 75 5.78 -0.99 -4.25
N THR A 76 5.93 0.19 -3.66
CA THR A 76 5.23 1.40 -4.12
C THR A 76 6.20 2.54 -4.28
N LEU A 77 6.09 3.25 -5.40
CA LEU A 77 6.73 4.53 -5.64
C LEU A 77 5.64 5.60 -5.71
N SER A 78 5.68 6.59 -4.83
CA SER A 78 4.64 7.62 -4.76
C SER A 78 5.20 9.03 -4.81
N LEU A 79 4.35 9.95 -5.25
CA LEU A 79 4.57 11.39 -5.21
C LEU A 79 3.32 12.04 -4.61
N MET A 80 3.49 12.77 -3.52
CA MET A 80 2.43 13.34 -2.73
C MET A 80 2.64 14.84 -2.49
N ALA A 81 1.59 15.61 -2.72
CA ALA A 81 1.48 16.97 -2.24
C ALA A 81 0.95 16.96 -0.81
N LYS A 82 1.69 17.58 0.12
CA LYS A 82 1.34 17.70 1.54
C LYS A 82 0.94 19.14 1.83
N VAL A 83 -0.25 19.33 2.38
CA VAL A 83 -0.73 20.58 2.98
C VAL A 83 -0.57 20.48 4.49
N MET A 84 0.10 21.46 5.10
CA MET A 84 0.44 21.50 6.51
C MET A 84 -0.34 22.59 7.24
N LEU A 85 -0.86 22.25 8.42
CA LEU A 85 -1.49 23.17 9.37
C LEU A 85 -0.59 23.30 10.60
N LEU A 86 -0.20 24.54 10.91
CA LEU A 86 0.59 24.83 12.10
C LEU A 86 -0.31 24.89 13.32
N VAL A 87 0.01 24.11 14.35
CA VAL A 87 -0.67 24.18 15.64
C VAL A 87 -0.07 25.36 16.42
N PRO A 88 -0.85 26.42 16.73
CA PRO A 88 -0.33 27.63 17.37
C PRO A 88 0.41 27.32 18.68
N ARG A 89 1.54 28.02 18.90
CA ARG A 89 2.38 27.88 20.10
C ARG A 89 2.93 26.46 20.34
N SER A 90 3.12 25.67 19.28
CA SER A 90 3.70 24.33 19.38
C SER A 90 4.74 24.06 18.28
N PHE A 91 5.53 23.01 18.47
CA PHE A 91 6.46 22.49 17.47
C PHE A 91 5.82 21.43 16.56
N VAL A 92 4.49 21.32 16.59
CA VAL A 92 3.72 20.30 15.88
C VAL A 92 3.04 20.92 14.65
N ARG A 93 3.17 20.23 13.52
CA ARG A 93 2.41 20.52 12.30
C ARG A 93 1.59 19.30 11.93
N MET A 94 0.31 19.50 11.70
CA MET A 94 -0.52 18.45 11.10
C MET A 94 -0.37 18.52 9.59
N TYR A 95 -0.45 17.40 8.89
CA TYR A 95 -0.53 17.41 7.44
C TYR A 95 -1.65 16.51 6.92
N ALA A 96 -2.17 16.89 5.77
CA ALA A 96 -2.94 16.04 4.89
C ALA A 96 -2.25 16.05 3.52
N GLY A 97 -2.21 14.90 2.87
CA GLY A 97 -1.53 14.72 1.60
C GLY A 97 -2.37 13.95 0.61
N PHE A 98 -2.19 14.28 -0.67
CA PHE A 98 -2.79 13.57 -1.78
C PHE A 98 -1.78 13.47 -2.93
N GLY A 99 -1.88 12.41 -3.72
CA GLY A 99 -1.03 12.26 -4.88
C GLY A 99 -1.30 10.99 -5.66
N LEU A 100 -0.26 10.50 -6.32
CA LEU A 100 -0.28 9.28 -7.12
C LEU A 100 0.82 8.33 -6.65
N ALA A 101 0.55 7.04 -6.73
CA ALA A 101 1.48 5.97 -6.46
C ALA A 101 1.46 4.95 -7.60
N SER A 102 2.64 4.55 -8.05
CA SER A 102 2.83 3.35 -8.85
C SER A 102 3.03 2.18 -7.90
N VAL A 103 2.09 1.24 -7.93
CA VAL A 103 2.13 -0.01 -7.17
C VAL A 103 2.69 -1.09 -8.07
N HIS A 104 3.77 -1.72 -7.64
CA HIS A 104 4.41 -2.83 -8.32
C HIS A 104 4.23 -4.08 -7.46
N ARG A 105 3.39 -5.00 -7.93
CA ARG A 105 3.24 -6.33 -7.36
C ARG A 105 3.98 -7.32 -8.23
N TYR A 106 4.72 -8.22 -7.61
CA TYR A 106 5.35 -9.32 -8.34
C TYR A 106 5.41 -10.59 -7.47
N ASP A 107 5.16 -11.71 -8.12
CA ASP A 107 5.26 -13.05 -7.57
C ASP A 107 5.90 -14.00 -8.59
N GLU A 108 5.86 -15.31 -8.32
CA GLU A 108 6.49 -16.34 -9.17
C GLU A 108 5.77 -16.53 -10.52
N PHE A 109 4.55 -16.02 -10.66
CA PHE A 109 3.68 -16.24 -11.82
C PHE A 109 3.37 -14.95 -12.59
N ASN A 110 3.25 -13.84 -11.88
CA ASN A 110 2.74 -12.59 -12.41
C ASN A 110 3.58 -11.39 -11.96
N GLU A 111 3.64 -10.40 -12.84
CA GLU A 111 4.15 -9.07 -12.56
C GLU A 111 3.10 -8.04 -12.98
N TYR A 112 2.78 -7.12 -12.07
CA TYR A 112 1.68 -6.19 -12.22
C TYR A 112 2.04 -4.80 -11.74
N PHE A 113 1.68 -3.80 -12.55
CA PHE A 113 1.84 -2.38 -12.24
C PHE A 113 0.49 -1.68 -12.27
N LYS A 114 0.22 -0.89 -11.23
CA LYS A 114 -1.00 -0.06 -11.17
C LYS A 114 -0.67 1.33 -10.70
N LEU A 115 -1.07 2.31 -11.50
CA LEU A 115 -1.11 3.70 -11.04
C LEU A 115 -2.38 3.91 -10.22
N SER A 116 -2.24 4.43 -9.00
CA SER A 116 -3.34 4.61 -8.08
C SER A 116 -3.23 5.92 -7.29
N PRO A 117 -4.36 6.60 -7.02
CA PRO A 117 -4.39 7.68 -6.04
C PRO A 117 -3.83 7.25 -4.69
N THR A 118 -3.10 8.13 -4.03
CA THR A 118 -2.62 7.94 -2.65
C THR A 118 -2.92 9.13 -1.77
N PHE A 119 -3.20 8.86 -0.50
CA PHE A 119 -3.61 9.82 0.50
C PHE A 119 -2.81 9.60 1.77
N GLY A 120 -2.37 10.68 2.40
CA GLY A 120 -1.64 10.63 3.65
C GLY A 120 -2.19 11.62 4.67
N ALA A 121 -2.04 11.31 5.95
CA ALA A 121 -2.30 12.26 7.02
C ALA A 121 -1.38 11.97 8.21
N GLY A 122 -1.00 13.00 8.96
CA GLY A 122 -0.11 12.79 10.10
C GLY A 122 0.34 14.05 10.82
N PHE A 123 1.37 13.88 11.63
CA PHE A 123 1.95 14.88 12.50
C PHE A 123 3.46 14.95 12.32
N ASN A 124 3.96 16.17 12.18
CA ASN A 124 5.37 16.50 12.12
C ASN A 124 5.78 17.23 13.39
N TRP A 125 6.68 16.63 14.16
CA TRP A 125 7.32 17.22 15.34
C TRP A 125 8.72 17.71 14.99
N SER A 126 8.91 19.03 15.02
CA SER A 126 10.24 19.62 14.87
C SER A 126 11.00 19.52 16.19
N ILE A 127 12.01 18.66 16.27
CA ILE A 127 12.87 18.54 17.46
C ILE A 127 13.81 19.75 17.53
N ASN A 128 14.35 20.15 16.38
CA ASN A 128 15.15 21.36 16.20
C ASN A 128 15.02 21.82 14.73
N GLU A 129 15.87 22.75 14.30
CA GLU A 129 15.83 23.29 12.94
C GLU A 129 16.12 22.26 11.85
N ARG A 130 16.78 21.14 12.18
CA ARG A 130 17.24 20.12 11.23
C ARG A 130 16.50 18.80 11.31
N PHE A 131 16.01 18.41 12.49
CA PHE A 131 15.40 17.10 12.68
C PHE A 131 13.89 17.22 12.88
N ILE A 132 13.15 16.49 12.04
CA ILE A 132 11.69 16.40 12.11
C ILE A 132 11.31 14.93 12.25
N VAL A 133 10.53 14.62 13.27
CA VAL A 133 9.90 13.30 13.40
C VAL A 133 8.51 13.38 12.82
N GLU A 134 8.20 12.46 11.91
CA GLU A 134 6.88 12.34 11.30
C GLU A 134 6.20 11.07 11.79
N LEU A 135 5.00 11.20 12.34
CA LEU A 135 4.08 10.08 12.54
C LEU A 135 2.95 10.22 11.52
N GLY A 136 2.88 9.28 10.59
CA GLY A 136 1.99 9.34 9.46
C GLY A 136 1.12 8.11 9.29
N PHE A 137 0.05 8.28 8.55
CA PHE A 137 -0.75 7.23 7.95
C PHE A 137 -0.81 7.45 6.45
N ASN A 138 -0.68 6.40 5.67
CA ASN A 138 -0.80 6.44 4.22
C ASN A 138 -1.78 5.37 3.74
N TYR A 139 -2.57 5.74 2.73
CA TYR A 139 -3.55 4.91 2.05
C TYR A 139 -3.43 5.12 0.54
N THR A 140 -3.10 4.07 -0.22
CA THR A 140 -3.20 4.09 -1.68
C THR A 140 -4.43 3.31 -2.13
N THR A 141 -5.23 3.85 -3.05
CA THR A 141 -6.47 3.21 -3.53
C THR A 141 -6.19 2.09 -4.54
N GLY A 142 -7.22 1.37 -5.00
CA GLY A 142 -7.11 0.41 -6.10
C GLY A 142 -7.22 -1.06 -5.69
N TYR A 143 -7.76 -1.31 -4.51
CA TYR A 143 -7.94 -2.64 -3.96
C TYR A 143 -9.30 -3.26 -4.27
N GLY A 144 -9.31 -4.59 -4.25
CA GLY A 144 -10.54 -5.36 -4.11
C GLY A 144 -11.46 -5.27 -5.32
N GLU A 145 -10.90 -5.05 -6.52
CA GLU A 145 -11.63 -5.39 -7.74
C GLU A 145 -11.89 -6.90 -7.69
N SER A 146 -13.16 -7.26 -7.43
CA SER A 146 -13.60 -8.64 -7.44
C SER A 146 -13.49 -9.19 -8.86
N GLU A 147 -12.45 -9.97 -9.12
CA GLU A 147 -12.27 -10.65 -10.39
C GLU A 147 -12.37 -12.17 -10.23
N ILE A 148 -12.70 -12.83 -11.35
CA ILE A 148 -12.92 -14.28 -11.43
C ILE A 148 -11.66 -15.07 -11.06
N SER A 149 -10.46 -14.49 -11.24
CA SER A 149 -9.19 -15.01 -10.74
C SER A 149 -8.47 -13.96 -9.87
N PRO A 150 -8.77 -13.93 -8.55
CA PRO A 150 -8.12 -13.03 -7.60
C PRO A 150 -6.59 -13.17 -7.60
N ALA A 151 -6.05 -14.35 -7.90
CA ALA A 151 -4.62 -14.61 -7.98
C ALA A 151 -3.89 -13.66 -8.93
N ASN A 152 -4.53 -13.27 -10.05
CA ASN A 152 -3.90 -12.46 -11.10
C ASN A 152 -3.76 -10.97 -10.75
N HIS A 153 -4.71 -10.39 -10.01
CA HIS A 153 -4.77 -8.93 -9.79
C HIS A 153 -4.95 -8.48 -8.35
N TYR A 154 -5.03 -9.41 -7.38
CA TYR A 154 -5.14 -9.06 -5.97
C TYR A 154 -3.92 -8.29 -5.47
N ILE A 155 -4.10 -7.07 -4.99
CA ILE A 155 -2.99 -6.29 -4.41
C ILE A 155 -3.11 -6.34 -2.88
N PRO A 156 -2.20 -7.03 -2.17
CA PRO A 156 -2.15 -7.01 -0.72
C PRO A 156 -1.54 -5.70 -0.24
N PHE A 157 -2.19 -5.04 0.73
CA PHE A 157 -1.80 -3.79 1.41
C PHE A 157 -1.44 -2.52 0.61
N LEU A 158 -1.88 -1.40 1.18
CA LEU A 158 -1.60 -0.01 0.88
C LEU A 158 -2.08 0.89 2.06
N TYR A 159 -2.60 0.34 3.19
CA TYR A 159 -2.71 1.09 4.45
C TYR A 159 -1.43 0.89 5.24
N SER A 160 -0.76 1.96 5.65
CA SER A 160 0.42 1.86 6.49
C SER A 160 0.49 2.99 7.50
N GLY A 161 0.84 2.64 8.74
CA GLY A 161 1.35 3.60 9.71
C GLY A 161 2.85 3.74 9.52
N MET A 162 3.36 4.97 9.55
CA MET A 162 4.77 5.28 9.38
C MET A 162 5.29 6.14 10.52
N LEU A 163 6.54 5.88 10.91
CA LEU A 163 7.31 6.71 11.81
C LEU A 163 8.63 7.04 11.11
N ASN A 164 8.78 8.27 10.63
CA ASN A 164 9.96 8.72 9.89
C ASN A 164 10.78 9.69 10.74
N VAL A 165 12.10 9.63 10.58
CA VAL A 165 13.03 10.66 11.07
C VAL A 165 13.63 11.35 9.86
N ASN A 166 13.27 12.61 9.68
CA ASN A 166 13.65 13.41 8.53
C ASN A 166 14.75 14.40 8.89
N TYR A 167 15.72 14.55 7.99
CA TYR A 167 16.76 15.57 8.07
C TYR A 167 16.46 16.70 7.08
N ARG A 168 16.41 17.94 7.58
CA ARG A 168 16.28 19.17 6.81
C ARG A 168 17.68 19.77 6.61
N PHE A 169 18.02 19.95 5.33
CA PHE A 169 19.26 20.58 4.89
C PHE A 169 19.23 22.10 5.05
#